data_AF-A0A951BS06-F1
#
_entry.id   AF-A0A951BS06-F1
#
_cell.length_a   1.000
_cell.length_b   1.000
_cell.length_c   1.000
_cell.angle_alpha   90.00
_cell.angle_beta   90.00
_cell.angle_gamma   90.00
#
_symmetry.space_group_name_H-M   'P 1'
#
loop_
_entity.id
_entity.type
_entity.pdbx_description
1 polymer ?
#
loop_
_entity_poly.entity_id
_entity_poly.type
_entity_poly.pdbx_seq_one_letter_code
_entity_poly.pdbx_strand_id
1 'polypeptide(L)'
;MEPVQLWTGRTACALQAALRMTNESFAAHLGTAVRTVATWHQKPDRVPSAEMQQALDTTLERAGECAQARFTRNIAETSVSLEPKSPPVDNPAHTTEDATATVVDDLTATASPAIITGTAEDTADGGFMGWLQVAHAASAPPDGSDVGQIIRWYRTYEGLTQQDAAARLNTTQSRLSKLEKGTQALRDVTELRHIARKLGIPSERLGVLPDHSADARPFASHVSDRPGPVRDSQEHWRDIRCQFNARRAVLGDLAAELYPAQLRIPGTTVLTSASWLPDGPIELSDIELTWRAEAPTPQLGGKASQSAGARPLMASGERYDRYSRALRDLARPKLLDNRVSYRLLDVEWSGTRGLLGFNYTSYFDVLDVCEALGHEFAQAWLTTGKKCPSFADLPFRRSIIDPFDLSARPILPSINTLTIRRDCIEGHRMYLHRRDAKSVAAAGGMYHVMPAGVFQPAALAPAHQTNDFSLWRNIQREFSEEFLGNGEHDGNSVDPIAYDTDEPFVSFERARQAGDFRVFACAMVLEPLTLWVELLTVAVIAAPVFDALFSNMVAVNEEGAAVSTEAGRPTVGIPFTAAARERLRTEPLSPISRACIELAWRYRHQLLGP
;
A
#
# COMPACT_ATOMS: atom_id res chain seq x y z
N MET A 1 3.59 35.32 27.23
CA MET A 1 3.87 33.91 27.55
C MET A 1 5.13 33.53 26.80
N GLU A 2 6.09 32.85 27.43
CA GLU A 2 7.25 32.33 26.68
C GLU A 2 6.79 31.21 25.74
N PRO A 3 7.27 31.16 24.48
CA PRO A 3 6.95 30.07 23.58
C PRO A 3 7.64 28.78 24.03
N VAL A 4 6.93 27.65 23.93
CA VAL A 4 7.52 26.33 24.12
C VAL A 4 8.44 26.07 22.94
N GLN A 5 9.77 26.17 23.12
CA GLN A 5 10.74 26.07 22.02
C GLN A 5 10.67 24.73 21.25
N LEU A 6 10.20 23.66 21.90
CA LEU A 6 9.92 22.37 21.28
C LEU A 6 8.90 21.60 22.11
N TRP A 7 7.76 21.23 21.51
CA TRP A 7 6.83 20.31 22.15
C TRP A 7 7.38 18.88 22.14
N THR A 8 7.18 18.20 23.26
CA THR A 8 7.32 16.76 23.47
C THR A 8 5.97 16.17 23.91
N GLY A 9 5.79 14.85 23.82
CA GLY A 9 4.59 14.16 24.33
C GLY A 9 4.27 14.54 25.78
N ARG A 10 5.29 14.64 26.64
CA ARG A 10 5.23 15.12 28.03
C ARG A 10 4.57 16.50 28.14
N THR A 11 5.01 17.47 27.34
CA THR A 11 4.40 18.82 27.32
C THR A 11 3.00 18.82 26.69
N ALA A 12 2.74 18.01 25.68
CA ALA A 12 1.40 17.91 25.07
C ALA A 12 0.37 17.33 26.08
N CYS A 13 0.74 16.29 26.82
CA CYS A 13 -0.05 15.74 27.93
C CYS A 13 -0.21 16.75 29.08
N ALA A 14 0.81 17.57 29.37
CA ALA A 14 0.70 18.65 30.36
C ALA A 14 -0.30 19.74 29.94
N LEU A 15 -0.37 20.08 28.64
CA LEU A 15 -1.38 21.00 28.08
C LEU A 15 -2.78 20.39 28.13
N GLN A 16 -2.93 19.12 27.75
CA GLN A 16 -4.19 18.37 27.88
C GLN A 16 -4.72 18.43 29.32
N ALA A 17 -3.87 18.13 30.30
CA ALA A 17 -4.23 18.17 31.72
C ALA A 17 -4.57 19.59 32.18
N ALA A 18 -3.85 20.61 31.70
CA ALA A 18 -4.12 22.01 31.99
C ALA A 18 -5.47 22.48 31.40
N LEU A 19 -5.92 21.91 30.27
CA LEU A 19 -7.23 22.15 29.66
C LEU A 19 -8.34 21.25 30.23
N ARG A 20 -8.00 20.21 31.01
CA ARG A 20 -8.91 19.20 31.57
C ARG A 20 -9.69 18.41 30.50
N MET A 21 -9.04 18.11 29.38
CA MET A 21 -9.64 17.34 28.28
C MET A 21 -9.30 15.85 28.36
N THR A 22 -10.23 15.00 27.94
CA THR A 22 -9.99 13.57 27.70
C THR A 22 -9.14 13.38 26.44
N ASN A 23 -8.64 12.16 26.18
CA ASN A 23 -7.83 11.90 24.98
C ASN A 23 -8.64 12.16 23.70
N GLU A 24 -9.93 11.82 23.70
CA GLU A 24 -10.84 11.97 22.56
C GLU A 24 -11.14 13.46 22.30
N SER A 25 -11.46 14.20 23.36
CA SER A 25 -11.78 15.63 23.25
C SER A 25 -10.55 16.48 22.92
N PHE A 26 -9.37 16.12 23.43
CA PHE A 26 -8.11 16.79 23.07
C PHE A 26 -7.66 16.46 21.64
N ALA A 27 -7.80 15.20 21.21
CA ALA A 27 -7.52 14.81 19.83
C ALA A 27 -8.43 15.54 18.84
N ALA A 28 -9.74 15.61 19.12
CA ALA A 28 -10.69 16.37 18.32
C ALA A 28 -10.37 17.88 18.31
N HIS A 29 -9.93 18.45 19.43
CA HIS A 29 -9.54 19.86 19.54
C HIS A 29 -8.29 20.20 18.71
N LEU A 30 -7.33 19.26 18.61
CA LEU A 30 -6.11 19.39 17.80
C LEU A 30 -6.28 18.93 16.34
N GLY A 31 -7.45 18.40 15.96
CA GLY A 31 -7.68 17.85 14.61
C GLY A 31 -6.92 16.54 14.32
N THR A 32 -6.52 15.79 15.34
CA THR A 32 -5.75 14.55 15.22
C THR A 32 -6.52 13.31 15.69
N ALA A 33 -5.95 12.12 15.47
CA ALA A 33 -6.53 10.86 15.95
C ALA A 33 -6.26 10.62 17.44
N VAL A 34 -7.19 9.96 18.13
CA VAL A 34 -7.05 9.62 19.57
C VAL A 34 -5.79 8.79 19.84
N ARG A 35 -5.38 7.94 18.87
CA ARG A 35 -4.13 7.16 18.92
C ARG A 35 -2.88 8.05 19.08
N THR A 36 -2.88 9.25 18.50
CA THR A 36 -1.76 10.22 18.59
C THR A 36 -1.59 10.70 20.03
N VAL A 37 -2.68 11.10 20.69
CA VAL A 37 -2.67 11.55 22.09
C VAL A 37 -2.29 10.41 23.03
N ALA A 38 -2.86 9.21 22.82
CA ALA A 38 -2.48 8.02 23.59
C ALA A 38 -0.97 7.68 23.44
N THR A 39 -0.40 7.88 22.25
CA THR A 39 1.04 7.67 22.00
C THR A 39 1.91 8.68 22.76
N TRP A 40 1.46 9.92 22.99
CA TRP A 40 2.19 10.90 23.81
C TRP A 40 2.24 10.51 25.29
N HIS A 41 1.18 9.91 25.82
CA HIS A 41 1.17 9.34 27.19
C HIS A 41 2.10 8.11 27.29
N GLN A 42 2.17 7.27 26.25
CA GLN A 42 3.04 6.09 26.23
C GLN A 42 4.52 6.41 25.97
N LYS A 43 4.82 7.46 25.20
CA LYS A 43 6.18 7.87 24.82
C LYS A 43 6.39 9.37 25.10
N PRO A 44 6.62 9.77 26.36
CA PRO A 44 6.65 11.18 26.77
C PRO A 44 7.73 12.01 26.06
N ASP A 45 8.87 11.41 25.72
CA ASP A 45 9.97 12.09 25.03
C ASP A 45 9.81 12.15 23.49
N ARG A 46 8.72 11.59 22.94
CA ARG A 46 8.42 11.69 21.50
C ARG A 46 8.11 13.14 21.12
N VAL A 47 8.82 13.67 20.13
CA VAL A 47 8.55 14.97 19.52
C VAL A 47 7.33 14.85 18.56
N PRO A 48 6.24 15.63 18.73
CA PRO A 48 5.16 15.70 17.76
C PRO A 48 5.61 16.28 16.40
N SER A 49 4.91 15.93 15.32
CA SER A 49 5.16 16.48 13.97
C SER A 49 4.99 18.00 13.93
N ALA A 50 5.57 18.66 12.92
CA ALA A 50 5.52 20.13 12.80
C ALA A 50 4.09 20.72 12.79
N GLU A 51 3.13 20.02 12.19
CA GLU A 51 1.70 20.38 12.24
C GLU A 51 1.15 20.32 13.67
N MET A 52 1.51 19.30 14.45
CA MET A 52 1.08 19.16 15.85
C MET A 52 1.82 20.14 16.78
N GLN A 53 3.06 20.53 16.48
CA GLN A 53 3.73 21.64 17.18
C GLN A 53 2.90 22.93 17.03
N GLN A 54 2.55 23.30 15.78
CA GLN A 54 1.73 24.49 15.49
C GLN A 54 0.31 24.42 16.08
N ALA A 55 -0.30 23.23 16.08
CA ALA A 55 -1.61 23.03 16.71
C ALA A 55 -1.54 23.21 18.24
N LEU A 56 -0.51 22.65 18.89
CA LEU A 56 -0.28 22.79 20.33
C LEU A 56 0.04 24.25 20.71
N ASP A 57 0.87 24.95 19.93
CA ASP A 57 1.12 26.39 20.09
C ASP A 57 -0.19 27.20 20.01
N THR A 58 -0.99 26.97 18.96
CA THR A 58 -2.28 27.64 18.75
C THR A 58 -3.27 27.34 19.88
N THR A 59 -3.31 26.11 20.37
CA THR A 59 -4.17 25.70 21.48
C THR A 59 -3.70 26.31 22.82
N LEU A 60 -2.39 26.42 23.06
CA LEU A 60 -1.84 27.10 24.24
C LEU A 60 -2.12 28.61 24.21
N GLU A 61 -1.87 29.27 23.07
CA GLU A 61 -2.13 30.70 22.87
C GLU A 61 -3.62 31.04 23.09
N ARG A 62 -4.52 30.19 22.59
CA ARG A 62 -5.98 30.35 22.76
C ARG A 62 -6.54 29.85 24.08
N ALA A 63 -5.74 29.17 24.90
CA ALA A 63 -6.17 28.72 26.22
C ALA A 63 -6.42 29.94 27.14
N GLY A 64 -7.49 29.93 27.92
CA GLY A 64 -7.74 31.01 28.89
C GLY A 64 -6.63 31.10 29.94
N GLU A 65 -6.43 32.29 30.54
CA GLU A 65 -5.33 32.59 31.49
C GLU A 65 -5.19 31.53 32.61
N CYS A 66 -6.31 31.08 33.19
CA CYS A 66 -6.33 30.03 34.20
C CYS A 66 -5.80 28.66 33.71
N ALA A 67 -5.89 28.35 32.42
CA ALA A 67 -5.34 27.14 31.82
C ALA A 67 -3.85 27.32 31.47
N GLN A 68 -3.45 28.49 30.95
CA GLN A 68 -2.04 28.82 30.73
C GLN A 68 -1.24 28.78 32.04
N ALA A 69 -1.77 29.37 33.13
CA ALA A 69 -1.14 29.33 34.45
C ALA A 69 -1.04 27.90 35.04
N ARG A 70 -2.00 27.01 34.74
CA ARG A 70 -1.90 25.57 35.09
C ARG A 70 -0.82 24.89 34.26
N PHE A 71 -0.78 25.14 32.95
CA PHE A 71 0.23 24.57 32.07
C PHE A 71 1.65 24.92 32.51
N THR A 72 1.93 26.21 32.75
CA THR A 72 3.23 26.70 33.27
C THR A 72 3.62 26.03 34.59
N ARG A 73 2.66 25.76 35.48
CA ARG A 73 2.92 25.04 36.72
C ARG A 73 3.23 23.56 36.49
N ASN A 74 2.44 22.88 35.65
CA ASN A 74 2.64 21.47 35.34
C ASN A 74 4.04 21.20 34.75
N ILE A 75 4.53 22.07 33.85
CA ILE A 75 5.87 21.92 33.26
C ILE A 75 7.00 22.26 34.26
N ALA A 76 6.76 23.17 35.21
CA ALA A 76 7.69 23.48 36.30
C ALA A 76 7.79 22.34 37.33
N GLU A 77 6.66 21.79 37.79
CA GLU A 77 6.63 20.64 38.70
C GLU A 77 7.31 19.40 38.08
N THR A 78 7.22 19.24 36.77
CA THR A 78 7.87 18.15 36.04
C THR A 78 9.38 18.32 35.89
N SER A 79 9.91 19.56 35.96
CA SER A 79 11.35 19.84 35.90
C SER A 79 12.04 19.79 37.27
N VAL A 80 11.31 20.04 38.37
CA VAL A 80 11.85 19.94 39.75
C VAL A 80 12.13 18.49 40.18
N SER A 81 11.51 17.49 39.56
CA SER A 81 11.76 16.06 39.87
C SER A 81 13.10 15.51 39.36
N LEU A 82 13.98 16.34 38.79
CA LEU A 82 15.23 15.93 38.14
C LEU A 82 16.52 16.46 38.80
N GLU A 83 16.46 17.07 39.99
CA GLU A 83 17.71 17.40 40.71
C GLU A 83 18.39 16.17 41.34
N PRO A 84 19.71 16.01 41.18
CA PRO A 84 20.43 14.83 41.66
C PRO A 84 20.68 14.89 43.17
N LYS A 85 20.32 13.82 43.89
CA LYS A 85 20.77 13.61 45.28
C LYS A 85 22.30 13.54 45.30
N SER A 86 22.92 14.48 46.01
CA SER A 86 24.36 14.45 46.28
C SER A 86 24.72 13.24 47.15
N PRO A 87 25.81 12.50 46.85
CA PRO A 87 26.29 11.41 47.70
C PRO A 87 27.08 11.97 48.90
N PRO A 88 27.09 11.27 50.05
CA PRO A 88 28.02 11.57 51.14
C PRO A 88 29.46 11.16 50.76
N VAL A 89 30.44 11.82 51.40
CA VAL A 89 31.88 11.72 51.09
C VAL A 89 32.64 10.96 52.20
N ASP A 90 33.81 10.40 51.83
CA ASP A 90 34.87 9.80 52.66
C ASP A 90 34.65 8.38 53.26
N ASN A 91 35.63 7.46 53.32
CA ASN A 91 36.94 7.31 52.63
C ASN A 91 37.44 5.81 52.72
N PRO A 92 38.73 5.40 52.63
CA PRO A 92 39.22 4.46 51.59
C PRO A 92 39.74 3.09 52.07
N ALA A 93 40.07 2.19 51.12
CA ALA A 93 41.11 1.16 51.28
C ALA A 93 41.49 0.46 49.95
N HIS A 94 42.80 0.36 49.66
CA HIS A 94 43.53 -0.81 49.08
C HIS A 94 43.10 -1.45 47.73
N THR A 95 43.97 -1.83 46.77
CA THR A 95 45.42 -1.63 46.50
C THR A 95 45.73 -2.04 45.03
N THR A 96 46.93 -1.70 44.51
CA THR A 96 47.78 -2.40 43.48
C THR A 96 47.23 -3.65 42.75
N GLU A 97 47.50 -3.98 41.47
CA GLU A 97 48.68 -3.89 40.56
C GLU A 97 48.19 -4.40 39.16
N ASP A 98 48.85 -4.32 37.98
CA ASP A 98 50.09 -3.70 37.48
C ASP A 98 49.98 -3.45 35.93
N ALA A 99 51.09 -3.15 35.23
CA ALA A 99 51.24 -2.99 33.78
C ALA A 99 51.42 -4.36 33.03
N THR A 100 51.52 -4.50 31.69
CA THR A 100 52.50 -3.88 30.75
C THR A 100 52.10 -4.07 29.28
N ALA A 101 52.66 -3.24 28.39
CA ALA A 101 52.60 -3.39 26.93
C ALA A 101 53.93 -3.88 26.35
N THR A 102 53.92 -4.52 25.17
CA THR A 102 55.11 -4.55 24.27
C THR A 102 54.73 -4.73 22.80
N VAL A 103 55.55 -4.17 21.91
CA VAL A 103 55.47 -4.19 20.44
C VAL A 103 56.83 -4.62 19.88
N VAL A 104 56.85 -5.53 18.89
CA VAL A 104 57.89 -5.80 17.85
C VAL A 104 57.45 -7.04 17.06
N ASP A 105 57.84 -7.32 15.80
CA ASP A 105 58.23 -6.50 14.62
C ASP A 105 58.10 -7.41 13.37
N ASP A 106 58.31 -6.87 12.16
CA ASP A 106 58.11 -7.52 10.84
C ASP A 106 59.20 -8.57 10.45
N LEU A 107 58.92 -9.39 9.41
CA LEU A 107 59.77 -9.66 8.23
C LEU A 107 59.42 -10.96 7.45
N THR A 108 58.82 -10.81 6.26
CA THR A 108 59.12 -11.52 4.95
C THR A 108 59.09 -13.07 4.87
N ALA A 109 58.56 -13.75 3.82
CA ALA A 109 58.88 -13.55 2.39
C ALA A 109 58.00 -14.37 1.39
N THR A 110 57.67 -13.76 0.25
CA THR A 110 57.56 -14.30 -1.14
C THR A 110 56.81 -15.60 -1.47
N ALA A 111 55.78 -15.50 -2.34
CA ALA A 111 55.84 -15.97 -3.75
C ALA A 111 54.56 -15.63 -4.56
N SER A 112 54.72 -15.19 -5.82
CA SER A 112 53.67 -15.12 -6.85
C SER A 112 54.24 -15.65 -8.17
N PRO A 113 53.44 -16.27 -9.05
CA PRO A 113 52.79 -15.54 -10.15
C PRO A 113 51.35 -16.07 -10.43
N ALA A 114 50.55 -15.63 -11.40
CA ALA A 114 50.82 -14.82 -12.60
C ALA A 114 49.65 -13.88 -12.94
N ILE A 115 49.96 -12.78 -13.64
CA ILE A 115 49.01 -11.81 -14.19
C ILE A 115 48.79 -12.12 -15.67
N ILE A 116 47.53 -12.15 -16.13
CA ILE A 116 47.19 -11.93 -17.55
C ILE A 116 46.63 -10.52 -17.67
N THR A 117 47.28 -9.73 -18.52
CA THR A 117 46.98 -8.32 -18.78
C THR A 117 45.77 -8.16 -19.68
N GLY A 118 44.74 -7.45 -19.22
CA GLY A 118 43.70 -6.82 -20.02
C GLY A 118 43.60 -5.36 -19.62
N THR A 119 44.03 -4.44 -20.48
CA THR A 119 44.25 -3.03 -20.15
C THR A 119 42.94 -2.26 -19.98
N ALA A 120 42.69 -1.77 -18.77
CA ALA A 120 41.80 -0.64 -18.53
C ALA A 120 42.65 0.63 -18.43
N GLU A 121 42.79 1.36 -19.54
CA GLU A 121 43.34 2.73 -19.49
C GLU A 121 42.24 3.70 -19.08
N ASP A 122 42.55 4.46 -18.03
CA ASP A 122 41.71 5.49 -17.46
C ASP A 122 41.88 6.78 -18.29
N THR A 123 40.86 7.14 -19.08
CA THR A 123 40.78 8.46 -19.74
C THR A 123 39.49 9.17 -19.35
N ALA A 124 39.61 10.03 -18.34
CA ALA A 124 38.61 11.03 -18.03
C ALA A 124 38.51 12.07 -19.16
N ASP A 125 37.57 11.88 -20.09
CA ASP A 125 36.90 12.98 -20.80
C ASP A 125 35.55 12.53 -21.41
N GLY A 126 34.64 12.12 -20.53
CA GLY A 126 33.27 11.72 -20.87
C GLY A 126 32.36 12.91 -21.16
N GLY A 127 32.56 13.59 -22.30
CA GLY A 127 31.71 14.68 -22.76
C GLY A 127 30.25 14.21 -22.98
N PHE A 128 29.38 14.46 -21.99
CA PHE A 128 28.00 13.98 -21.98
C PHE A 128 27.10 14.78 -22.94
N MET A 129 27.21 14.51 -24.24
CA MET A 129 26.34 15.02 -25.30
C MET A 129 25.86 13.87 -26.21
N GLY A 130 24.64 13.39 -25.94
CA GLY A 130 23.93 12.40 -26.75
C GLY A 130 22.42 12.60 -26.57
N TRP A 131 21.72 13.05 -27.60
CA TRP A 131 20.55 13.93 -27.48
C TRP A 131 19.21 13.29 -27.89
N LEU A 132 19.08 11.97 -27.73
CA LEU A 132 17.79 11.26 -27.69
C LEU A 132 18.04 9.80 -27.28
N GLN A 133 17.58 9.42 -26.09
CA GLN A 133 17.40 8.02 -25.71
C GLN A 133 15.96 7.83 -25.24
N VAL A 134 15.21 6.96 -25.91
CA VAL A 134 13.98 6.40 -25.35
C VAL A 134 14.40 5.62 -24.11
N ALA A 135 13.87 6.00 -22.95
CA ALA A 135 14.14 5.28 -21.71
C ALA A 135 13.67 3.83 -21.86
N HIS A 136 14.63 2.92 -22.00
CA HIS A 136 14.37 1.49 -21.97
C HIS A 136 13.82 1.10 -20.59
N ALA A 137 13.27 -0.11 -20.49
CA ALA A 137 12.73 -0.61 -19.23
C ALA A 137 13.77 -0.51 -18.11
N ALA A 138 13.41 0.12 -17.00
CA ALA A 138 14.23 0.16 -15.79
C ALA A 138 13.81 -0.98 -14.85
N SER A 139 14.65 -1.36 -13.90
CA SER A 139 14.30 -2.39 -12.89
C SER A 139 13.39 -1.86 -11.77
N ALA A 140 13.16 -0.55 -11.69
CA ALA A 140 12.41 0.11 -10.63
C ALA A 140 11.85 1.47 -11.09
N PRO A 141 10.81 2.00 -10.42
CA PRO A 141 10.36 3.38 -10.58
C PRO A 141 11.43 4.42 -10.16
N PRO A 142 11.20 5.72 -10.43
CA PRO A 142 12.01 6.79 -9.86
C PRO A 142 11.89 6.83 -8.33
N ASP A 143 13.02 6.79 -7.63
CA ASP A 143 13.11 6.84 -6.15
C ASP A 143 13.47 8.24 -5.61
N GLY A 144 13.66 9.21 -6.51
CA GLY A 144 14.10 10.56 -6.21
C GLY A 144 15.60 10.70 -5.90
N SER A 145 16.41 9.64 -6.06
CA SER A 145 17.88 9.73 -5.91
C SER A 145 18.53 10.66 -6.94
N ASP A 146 17.89 10.85 -8.09
CA ASP A 146 18.31 11.70 -9.20
C ASP A 146 17.73 13.13 -9.15
N VAL A 147 16.95 13.49 -8.11
CA VAL A 147 16.32 14.82 -7.94
C VAL A 147 17.28 15.98 -8.19
N GLY A 148 18.52 15.89 -7.71
CA GLY A 148 19.55 16.90 -7.97
C GLY A 148 19.88 17.08 -9.45
N GLN A 149 19.95 15.98 -10.20
CA GLN A 149 20.22 15.97 -11.63
C GLN A 149 19.03 16.53 -12.42
N ILE A 150 17.81 16.17 -12.04
CA ILE A 150 16.57 16.68 -12.64
C ILE A 150 16.45 18.19 -12.42
N ILE A 151 16.70 18.68 -11.20
CA ILE A 151 16.72 20.11 -10.88
C ILE A 151 17.77 20.84 -11.74
N ARG A 152 18.99 20.28 -11.84
CA ARG A 152 20.05 20.83 -12.70
C ARG A 152 19.64 20.88 -14.17
N TRP A 153 18.99 19.82 -14.67
CA TRP A 153 18.51 19.73 -16.06
C TRP A 153 17.45 20.80 -16.34
N TYR A 154 16.37 20.84 -15.56
CA TYR A 154 15.28 21.81 -15.77
C TYR A 154 15.77 23.25 -15.60
N ARG A 155 16.62 23.50 -14.60
CA ARG A 155 17.26 24.81 -14.41
C ARG A 155 18.04 25.24 -15.67
N THR A 156 18.79 24.33 -16.27
CA THR A 156 19.62 24.62 -17.45
C THR A 156 18.77 24.76 -18.71
N TYR A 157 17.72 23.96 -18.86
CA TYR A 157 16.72 24.04 -19.93
C TYR A 157 15.98 25.39 -19.94
N GLU A 158 15.56 25.86 -18.76
CA GLU A 158 14.93 27.18 -18.54
C GLU A 158 15.92 28.37 -18.57
N GLY A 159 17.20 28.13 -18.90
CA GLY A 159 18.23 29.17 -19.01
C GLY A 159 18.63 29.85 -17.69
N LEU A 160 18.35 29.22 -16.54
CA LEU A 160 18.57 29.80 -15.21
C LEU A 160 19.98 29.51 -14.67
N THR A 161 20.62 30.50 -14.04
CA THR A 161 21.83 30.22 -13.25
C THR A 161 21.45 29.55 -11.92
N GLN A 162 22.42 28.90 -11.26
CA GLN A 162 22.21 28.39 -9.91
C GLN A 162 21.84 29.49 -8.90
N GLN A 163 22.26 30.74 -9.13
CA GLN A 163 21.89 31.86 -8.26
C GLN A 163 20.43 32.28 -8.46
N ASP A 164 19.94 32.32 -9.71
CA ASP A 164 18.54 32.64 -10.03
C ASP A 164 17.58 31.57 -9.50
N ALA A 165 17.93 30.29 -9.69
CA ALA A 165 17.15 29.18 -9.18
C ALA A 165 17.14 29.16 -7.64
N ALA A 166 18.28 29.41 -6.99
CA ALA A 166 18.34 29.50 -5.53
C ALA A 166 17.47 30.65 -5.00
N ALA A 167 17.47 31.81 -5.67
CA ALA A 167 16.59 32.93 -5.35
C ALA A 167 15.10 32.57 -5.53
N ARG A 168 14.71 31.92 -6.63
CA ARG A 168 13.32 31.45 -6.85
C ARG A 168 12.83 30.47 -5.78
N LEU A 169 13.75 29.65 -5.26
CA LEU A 169 13.54 28.66 -4.20
C LEU A 169 13.66 29.21 -2.78
N ASN A 170 13.95 30.51 -2.59
CA ASN A 170 14.25 31.11 -1.29
C ASN A 170 15.35 30.36 -0.50
N THR A 171 16.40 29.90 -1.20
CA THR A 171 17.51 29.10 -0.65
C THR A 171 18.86 29.69 -1.05
N THR A 172 19.97 29.14 -0.54
CA THR A 172 21.32 29.60 -0.93
C THR A 172 21.84 28.85 -2.16
N GLN A 173 22.64 29.52 -2.99
CA GLN A 173 23.31 28.88 -4.14
C GLN A 173 24.18 27.69 -3.70
N SER A 174 24.84 27.77 -2.52
CA SER A 174 25.61 26.67 -1.98
C SER A 174 24.74 25.45 -1.66
N ARG A 175 23.56 25.64 -1.04
CA ARG A 175 22.59 24.56 -0.79
C ARG A 175 22.07 23.96 -2.09
N LEU A 176 21.72 24.79 -3.07
CA LEU A 176 21.31 24.28 -4.39
C LEU A 176 22.43 23.52 -5.10
N SER A 177 23.69 23.98 -5.05
CA SER A 177 24.81 23.24 -5.62
C SER A 177 25.07 21.92 -4.91
N LYS A 178 24.81 21.81 -3.60
CA LYS A 178 24.93 20.53 -2.86
C LYS A 178 23.84 19.54 -3.28
N LEU A 179 22.62 20.04 -3.49
CA LEU A 179 21.49 19.29 -3.99
C LEU A 179 21.74 18.80 -5.43
N GLU A 180 22.14 19.69 -6.35
CA GLU A 180 22.45 19.35 -7.76
C GLU A 180 23.60 18.36 -7.93
N LYS A 181 24.47 18.23 -6.92
CA LYS A 181 25.59 17.26 -6.87
C LYS A 181 25.24 15.95 -6.14
N GLY A 182 24.00 15.78 -5.64
CA GLY A 182 23.60 14.62 -4.83
C GLY A 182 24.20 14.57 -3.42
N THR A 183 25.09 15.51 -3.06
CA THR A 183 25.77 15.56 -1.73
C THR A 183 24.85 15.95 -0.58
N GLN A 184 23.64 16.44 -0.86
CA GLN A 184 22.57 16.60 0.11
C GLN A 184 21.33 15.89 -0.42
N ALA A 185 20.94 14.80 0.24
CA ALA A 185 19.69 14.10 -0.07
C ALA A 185 18.49 15.00 0.24
N LEU A 186 17.48 14.97 -0.64
CA LEU A 186 16.22 15.66 -0.45
C LEU A 186 15.08 14.64 -0.47
N ARG A 187 14.47 14.42 0.69
CA ARG A 187 13.39 13.42 0.88
C ARG A 187 12.07 14.03 1.36
N ASP A 188 12.08 15.26 1.86
CA ASP A 188 10.85 15.95 2.26
C ASP A 188 9.97 16.25 1.04
N VAL A 189 8.79 15.63 1.01
CA VAL A 189 7.77 15.82 -0.02
C VAL A 189 7.28 17.27 -0.07
N THR A 190 7.29 17.99 1.05
CA THR A 190 6.88 19.41 1.11
C THR A 190 7.87 20.29 0.35
N GLU A 191 9.17 20.13 0.62
CA GLU A 191 10.21 20.82 -0.12
C GLU A 191 10.30 20.37 -1.59
N LEU A 192 10.13 19.08 -1.91
CA LEU A 192 10.07 18.61 -3.30
C LEU A 192 8.90 19.25 -4.07
N ARG A 193 7.70 19.31 -3.48
CA ARG A 193 6.53 20.04 -4.06
C ARG A 193 6.79 21.54 -4.17
N HIS A 194 7.53 22.12 -3.24
CA HIS A 194 7.95 23.52 -3.33
C HIS A 194 8.86 23.75 -4.54
N ILE A 195 9.88 22.90 -4.71
CA ILE A 195 10.84 22.98 -5.82
C ILE A 195 10.14 22.78 -7.16
N ALA A 196 9.32 21.72 -7.29
CA ALA A 196 8.53 21.42 -8.47
C ALA A 196 7.76 22.65 -8.97
N ARG A 197 6.92 23.20 -8.09
CA ARG A 197 6.09 24.39 -8.36
C ARG A 197 6.90 25.66 -8.67
N LYS A 198 8.09 25.84 -8.09
CA LYS A 198 8.91 27.05 -8.25
C LYS A 198 9.83 27.03 -9.47
N LEU A 199 10.21 25.84 -9.94
CA LEU A 199 11.04 25.65 -11.13
C LEU A 199 10.26 25.15 -12.35
N GLY A 200 8.94 24.94 -12.23
CA GLY A 200 8.11 24.44 -13.33
C GLY A 200 8.31 22.95 -13.64
N ILE A 201 8.91 22.20 -12.72
CA ILE A 201 9.16 20.76 -12.86
C ILE A 201 7.86 20.02 -12.50
N PRO A 202 7.35 19.09 -13.33
CA PRO A 202 6.25 18.20 -12.93
C PRO A 202 6.64 17.42 -11.66
N SER A 203 5.76 17.36 -10.67
CA SER A 203 6.03 16.74 -9.36
C SER A 203 6.54 15.30 -9.48
N GLU A 204 5.98 14.58 -10.44
CA GLU A 204 6.21 13.17 -10.74
C GLU A 204 7.64 12.95 -11.23
N ARG A 205 8.23 13.95 -11.90
CA ARG A 205 9.65 13.92 -12.31
C ARG A 205 10.59 14.00 -11.12
N LEU A 206 10.18 14.57 -9.99
CA LEU A 206 10.95 14.56 -8.73
C LEU A 206 10.59 13.36 -7.83
N GLY A 207 9.93 12.34 -8.37
CA GLY A 207 9.40 11.20 -7.61
C GLY A 207 8.27 11.56 -6.64
N VAL A 208 7.73 12.78 -6.69
CA VAL A 208 6.57 13.16 -5.86
C VAL A 208 5.31 12.72 -6.56
N LEU A 209 4.65 11.73 -5.99
CA LEU A 209 3.34 11.31 -6.46
C LEU A 209 2.26 12.35 -6.11
N PRO A 210 1.27 12.53 -7.00
CA PRO A 210 0.14 13.40 -6.74
C PRO A 210 -0.63 12.97 -5.48
N ASP A 211 -0.95 13.94 -4.63
CA ASP A 211 -1.78 13.73 -3.45
C ASP A 211 -3.25 13.84 -3.86
N HIS A 212 -3.92 12.69 -3.93
CA HIS A 212 -5.33 12.59 -4.23
C HIS A 212 -6.20 12.35 -2.97
N SER A 213 -5.67 12.49 -1.75
CA SER A 213 -6.43 12.28 -0.51
C SER A 213 -7.67 13.20 -0.39
N ALA A 214 -7.63 14.34 -1.08
CA ALA A 214 -8.78 15.25 -1.22
C ALA A 214 -9.94 14.64 -2.03
N ASP A 215 -9.67 13.76 -3.01
CA ASP A 215 -10.71 13.11 -3.82
C ASP A 215 -11.63 12.24 -2.96
N ALA A 216 -11.15 11.71 -1.83
CA ALA A 216 -11.90 10.88 -0.89
C ALA A 216 -12.84 11.65 0.06
N ARG A 217 -12.77 12.98 0.10
CA ARG A 217 -13.58 13.82 1.01
C ARG A 217 -14.97 14.09 0.41
N PRO A 218 -16.08 13.81 1.13
CA PRO A 218 -17.42 13.92 0.58
C PRO A 218 -17.88 15.39 0.44
N PHE A 219 -18.69 15.65 -0.59
CA PHE A 219 -19.22 16.97 -0.90
C PHE A 219 -20.73 16.99 -0.68
N ALA A 220 -21.17 17.50 0.48
CA ALA A 220 -22.59 17.57 0.84
C ALA A 220 -23.45 18.31 -0.21
N SER A 221 -22.87 19.29 -0.90
CA SER A 221 -23.51 20.04 -1.99
C SER A 221 -23.89 19.21 -3.22
N HIS A 222 -23.45 17.95 -3.34
CA HIS A 222 -23.88 17.06 -4.42
C HIS A 222 -25.08 16.18 -4.05
N VAL A 223 -25.45 16.11 -2.77
CA VAL A 223 -26.55 15.26 -2.27
C VAL A 223 -27.86 16.07 -2.24
N SER A 224 -28.97 15.48 -2.68
CA SER A 224 -30.28 16.15 -2.69
C SER A 224 -31.24 15.53 -1.67
N ASP A 225 -31.54 16.28 -0.60
CA ASP A 225 -32.57 15.89 0.39
C ASP A 225 -34.00 16.18 -0.10
N ARG A 226 -34.15 17.11 -1.07
CA ARG A 226 -35.44 17.52 -1.62
C ARG A 226 -36.04 16.41 -2.49
N PRO A 227 -37.32 16.02 -2.31
CA PRO A 227 -38.02 15.11 -3.20
C PRO A 227 -38.01 15.57 -4.66
N GLY A 228 -37.87 14.62 -5.60
CA GLY A 228 -37.86 14.88 -7.03
C GLY A 228 -36.74 14.13 -7.77
N PRO A 229 -36.64 14.29 -9.10
CA PRO A 229 -35.89 13.37 -9.98
C PRO A 229 -34.41 13.16 -9.63
N VAL A 230 -33.75 14.16 -9.04
CA VAL A 230 -32.37 14.05 -8.57
C VAL A 230 -32.27 13.12 -7.37
N ARG A 231 -33.13 13.30 -6.37
CA ARG A 231 -33.15 12.45 -5.17
C ARG A 231 -33.54 11.02 -5.55
N ASP A 232 -34.55 10.85 -6.40
CA ASP A 232 -34.98 9.54 -6.90
C ASP A 232 -33.82 8.83 -7.63
N SER A 233 -33.03 9.56 -8.43
CA SER A 233 -31.82 9.04 -9.07
C SER A 233 -30.72 8.63 -8.07
N GLN A 234 -30.57 9.34 -6.95
CA GLN A 234 -29.57 9.04 -5.91
C GLN A 234 -29.99 7.86 -5.03
N GLU A 235 -31.27 7.77 -4.68
CA GLU A 235 -31.84 6.64 -3.92
C GLU A 235 -31.80 5.35 -4.76
N HIS A 236 -32.24 5.40 -6.03
CA HIS A 236 -32.15 4.26 -6.94
C HIS A 236 -30.72 3.72 -7.11
N TRP A 237 -29.73 4.62 -7.22
CA TRP A 237 -28.32 4.24 -7.31
C TRP A 237 -27.81 3.59 -6.02
N ARG A 238 -28.21 4.10 -4.84
CA ARG A 238 -27.90 3.47 -3.54
C ARG A 238 -28.51 2.08 -3.42
N ASP A 239 -29.74 1.88 -3.91
CA ASP A 239 -30.39 0.57 -3.93
C ASP A 239 -29.63 -0.42 -4.81
N ILE A 240 -29.27 -0.05 -6.04
CA ILE A 240 -28.45 -0.90 -6.91
C ILE A 240 -27.10 -1.23 -6.24
N ARG A 241 -26.43 -0.22 -5.65
CA ARG A 241 -25.16 -0.41 -4.93
C ARG A 241 -25.30 -1.39 -3.75
N CYS A 242 -26.41 -1.32 -3.02
CA CYS A 242 -26.75 -2.26 -1.96
C CYS A 242 -26.98 -3.68 -2.50
N GLN A 243 -27.75 -3.84 -3.59
CA GLN A 243 -27.99 -5.15 -4.20
C GLN A 243 -26.70 -5.77 -4.77
N PHE A 244 -25.83 -4.97 -5.39
CA PHE A 244 -24.51 -5.34 -5.89
C PHE A 244 -23.64 -5.89 -4.75
N ASN A 245 -23.43 -5.10 -3.70
CA ASN A 245 -22.59 -5.51 -2.56
C ASN A 245 -23.13 -6.77 -1.87
N ALA A 246 -24.45 -6.86 -1.65
CA ALA A 246 -25.06 -8.01 -0.98
C ALA A 246 -25.02 -9.33 -1.79
N ARG A 247 -24.67 -9.30 -3.09
CA ARG A 247 -24.72 -10.48 -3.99
C ARG A 247 -23.49 -10.66 -4.86
N ARG A 248 -22.34 -10.07 -4.49
CA ARG A 248 -21.09 -10.11 -5.29
C ARG A 248 -20.74 -11.51 -5.82
N ALA A 249 -20.76 -12.56 -4.98
CA ALA A 249 -20.48 -13.94 -5.42
C ALA A 249 -21.42 -14.41 -6.54
N VAL A 250 -22.74 -14.26 -6.35
CA VAL A 250 -23.76 -14.72 -7.31
C VAL A 250 -23.71 -13.91 -8.60
N LEU A 251 -23.51 -12.59 -8.49
CA LEU A 251 -23.39 -11.71 -9.65
C LEU A 251 -22.09 -11.96 -10.43
N GLY A 252 -20.98 -12.31 -9.75
CA GLY A 252 -19.74 -12.72 -10.42
C GLY A 252 -19.86 -14.07 -11.13
N ASP A 253 -20.51 -15.04 -10.51
CA ASP A 253 -20.75 -16.35 -11.15
C ASP A 253 -21.65 -16.19 -12.39
N LEU A 254 -22.67 -15.34 -12.34
CA LEU A 254 -23.48 -14.97 -13.52
C LEU A 254 -22.68 -14.17 -14.55
N ALA A 255 -21.85 -13.21 -14.13
CA ALA A 255 -21.04 -12.41 -15.06
C ALA A 255 -19.99 -13.26 -15.79
N ALA A 256 -19.54 -14.37 -15.20
CA ALA A 256 -18.69 -15.35 -15.87
C ALA A 256 -19.41 -16.05 -17.05
N GLU A 257 -20.74 -16.17 -17.01
CA GLU A 257 -21.54 -16.79 -18.07
C GLU A 257 -21.50 -16.00 -19.40
N LEU A 258 -21.21 -14.70 -19.35
CA LEU A 258 -20.97 -13.87 -20.54
C LEU A 258 -19.77 -14.34 -21.37
N TYR A 259 -18.80 -15.03 -20.75
CA TYR A 259 -17.53 -15.38 -21.37
C TYR A 259 -17.46 -16.88 -21.71
N PRO A 260 -16.81 -17.26 -22.83
CA PRO A 260 -16.54 -18.66 -23.17
C PRO A 260 -15.96 -19.45 -22.00
N ALA A 261 -16.45 -20.67 -21.77
CA ALA A 261 -16.03 -21.51 -20.64
C ALA A 261 -14.52 -21.87 -20.68
N GLN A 262 -13.90 -21.82 -21.86
CA GLN A 262 -12.47 -22.02 -22.08
C GLN A 262 -11.60 -20.92 -21.47
N LEU A 263 -12.17 -19.72 -21.25
CA LEU A 263 -11.49 -18.61 -20.58
C LEU A 263 -11.64 -18.67 -19.06
N ARG A 264 -12.19 -19.74 -18.48
CA ARG A 264 -12.37 -19.89 -17.02
C ARG A 264 -11.37 -20.89 -16.46
N ILE A 265 -10.82 -20.64 -15.28
CA ILE A 265 -9.99 -21.65 -14.61
C ILE A 265 -10.89 -22.86 -14.25
N PRO A 266 -10.50 -24.11 -14.61
CA PRO A 266 -11.34 -25.29 -14.40
C PRO A 266 -11.85 -25.43 -12.97
N GLY A 267 -13.17 -25.60 -12.82
CA GLY A 267 -13.82 -25.73 -11.51
C GLY A 267 -14.09 -24.40 -10.78
N THR A 268 -13.90 -23.25 -11.45
CA THR A 268 -14.06 -21.89 -10.91
C THR A 268 -14.86 -21.00 -11.87
N THR A 269 -15.09 -19.73 -11.50
CA THR A 269 -15.72 -18.69 -12.32
C THR A 269 -14.81 -17.53 -12.70
N VAL A 270 -13.55 -17.50 -12.23
CA VAL A 270 -12.58 -16.45 -12.61
C VAL A 270 -12.09 -16.63 -14.03
N LEU A 271 -11.81 -15.51 -14.72
CA LEU A 271 -11.35 -15.57 -16.11
C LEU A 271 -9.81 -15.54 -16.19
N THR A 272 -9.23 -16.29 -17.12
CA THR A 272 -7.81 -16.26 -17.47
C THR A 272 -7.63 -16.46 -18.97
N SER A 273 -6.50 -16.01 -19.51
CA SER A 273 -6.02 -16.36 -20.84
C SER A 273 -4.89 -17.40 -20.74
N ALA A 274 -4.51 -18.00 -21.88
CA ALA A 274 -3.36 -18.91 -21.93
C ALA A 274 -2.02 -18.19 -21.64
N SER A 275 -1.89 -16.90 -21.95
CA SER A 275 -0.70 -16.10 -21.63
C SER A 275 -0.67 -15.61 -20.17
N TRP A 276 -1.75 -15.77 -19.41
CA TRP A 276 -1.85 -15.35 -18.01
C TRP A 276 -1.77 -16.50 -17.01
N LEU A 277 -1.87 -17.75 -17.48
CA LEU A 277 -1.76 -18.96 -16.68
C LEU A 277 -0.41 -19.65 -16.96
N PRO A 278 0.56 -19.65 -16.01
CA PRO A 278 1.81 -20.39 -16.17
C PRO A 278 1.58 -21.90 -16.13
N ASP A 279 2.51 -22.68 -16.71
CA ASP A 279 2.43 -24.15 -16.75
C ASP A 279 2.36 -24.78 -15.34
N GLY A 280 3.02 -24.15 -14.37
CA GLY A 280 3.00 -24.49 -12.96
C GLY A 280 3.23 -23.26 -12.06
N PRO A 281 3.18 -23.44 -10.72
CA PRO A 281 3.54 -22.40 -9.77
C PRO A 281 4.97 -21.91 -9.99
N ILE A 282 5.14 -20.59 -10.07
CA ILE A 282 6.43 -19.91 -10.19
C ILE A 282 6.77 -19.30 -8.82
N GLU A 283 7.96 -19.57 -8.30
CA GLU A 283 8.45 -18.92 -7.07
C GLU A 283 8.51 -17.40 -7.25
N LEU A 284 8.12 -16.65 -6.23
CA LEU A 284 8.01 -15.19 -6.31
C LEU A 284 9.37 -14.52 -6.58
N SER A 285 10.49 -15.19 -6.29
CA SER A 285 11.85 -14.74 -6.62
C SER A 285 12.23 -14.92 -8.10
N ASP A 286 11.51 -15.76 -8.85
CA ASP A 286 11.72 -16.00 -10.29
C ASP A 286 10.83 -15.09 -11.17
N ILE A 287 10.18 -14.09 -10.56
CA ILE A 287 9.36 -13.07 -11.25
C ILE A 287 10.11 -11.74 -11.26
N GLU A 288 10.52 -11.31 -12.45
CA GLU A 288 11.11 -10.00 -12.67
C GLU A 288 10.04 -8.92 -12.77
N LEU A 289 10.20 -7.82 -12.04
CA LEU A 289 9.36 -6.63 -12.18
C LEU A 289 10.13 -5.60 -13.00
N THR A 290 9.51 -5.10 -14.07
CA THR A 290 10.11 -4.06 -14.91
C THR A 290 9.28 -2.78 -14.86
N TRP A 291 9.97 -1.65 -14.76
CA TRP A 291 9.38 -0.33 -14.86
C TRP A 291 9.40 0.16 -16.30
N ARG A 292 8.23 0.50 -16.83
CA ARG A 292 8.08 1.14 -18.14
C ARG A 292 8.03 2.64 -17.94
N ALA A 293 8.97 3.37 -18.54
CA ALA A 293 9.02 4.84 -18.42
C ALA A 293 7.78 5.54 -19.00
N GLU A 294 7.16 4.94 -20.02
CA GLU A 294 5.92 5.41 -20.65
C GLU A 294 4.80 4.38 -20.48
N ALA A 295 3.55 4.84 -20.46
CA ALA A 295 2.37 4.01 -20.45
C ALA A 295 1.38 4.49 -21.52
N PRO A 296 0.78 3.59 -22.31
CA PRO A 296 -0.26 3.98 -23.25
C PRO A 296 -1.46 4.56 -22.49
N THR A 297 -2.03 5.65 -23.00
CA THR A 297 -3.28 6.21 -22.46
C THR A 297 -4.38 5.14 -22.59
N PRO A 298 -5.10 4.80 -21.51
CA PRO A 298 -6.18 3.81 -21.57
C PRO A 298 -7.24 4.17 -22.62
N GLN A 299 -7.66 3.20 -23.42
CA GLN A 299 -8.71 3.40 -24.44
C GLN A 299 -10.06 3.80 -23.79
N LEU A 300 -10.34 3.24 -22.61
CA LEU A 300 -11.53 3.47 -21.81
C LEU A 300 -11.14 3.92 -20.40
N GLY A 301 -11.84 4.91 -19.86
CA GLY A 301 -11.60 5.44 -18.52
C GLY A 301 -12.89 5.92 -17.85
N GLY A 302 -12.79 6.29 -16.57
CA GLY A 302 -13.94 6.58 -15.69
C GLY A 302 -14.94 7.65 -16.14
N LYS A 303 -14.56 8.50 -17.11
CA LYS A 303 -15.41 9.55 -17.66
C LYS A 303 -16.18 9.14 -18.92
N ALA A 304 -15.92 7.96 -19.48
CA ALA A 304 -16.51 7.48 -20.74
C ALA A 304 -18.04 7.64 -20.77
N SER A 305 -18.61 8.07 -21.91
CA SER A 305 -20.05 8.34 -22.02
C SER A 305 -20.88 7.06 -21.80
N GLN A 306 -20.35 5.91 -22.18
CA GLN A 306 -20.98 4.60 -21.99
C GLN A 306 -21.23 4.27 -20.50
N SER A 307 -20.38 4.73 -19.58
CA SER A 307 -20.57 4.56 -18.13
C SER A 307 -21.62 5.50 -17.51
N ALA A 308 -22.33 6.33 -18.31
CA ALA A 308 -23.31 7.30 -17.79
C ALA A 308 -24.51 6.64 -17.10
N GLY A 309 -24.87 5.39 -17.46
CA GLY A 309 -25.93 4.63 -16.78
C GLY A 309 -25.61 4.36 -15.30
N ALA A 310 -24.35 4.00 -15.01
CA ALA A 310 -23.87 3.70 -13.66
C ALA A 310 -23.58 4.94 -12.79
N ARG A 311 -23.84 6.16 -13.28
CA ARG A 311 -23.56 7.43 -12.59
C ARG A 311 -24.85 8.23 -12.36
N PRO A 312 -25.23 8.53 -11.10
CA PRO A 312 -26.49 9.21 -10.78
C PRO A 312 -26.40 10.73 -11.03
N LEU A 313 -27.49 11.44 -10.75
CA LEU A 313 -27.53 12.91 -10.74
C LEU A 313 -26.95 13.47 -9.43
N MET A 314 -26.26 14.61 -9.51
CA MET A 314 -25.88 15.49 -8.41
C MET A 314 -27.02 16.48 -8.12
N ALA A 315 -26.98 17.15 -6.97
CA ALA A 315 -27.94 18.21 -6.61
C ALA A 315 -28.05 19.37 -7.62
N SER A 316 -27.03 19.59 -8.47
CA SER A 316 -27.10 20.55 -9.59
C SER A 316 -28.01 20.12 -10.75
N GLY A 317 -28.43 18.85 -10.79
CA GLY A 317 -29.14 18.25 -11.93
C GLY A 317 -28.22 17.66 -13.00
N GLU A 318 -26.90 17.84 -12.89
CA GLU A 318 -25.90 17.19 -13.75
C GLU A 318 -25.57 15.78 -13.26
N ARG A 319 -25.06 14.89 -14.12
CA ARG A 319 -24.53 13.58 -13.66
C ARG A 319 -23.17 13.74 -13.00
N TYR A 320 -22.88 12.90 -12.02
CA TYR A 320 -21.50 12.70 -11.56
C TYR A 320 -20.60 12.34 -12.76
N ASP A 321 -19.43 12.96 -12.87
CA ASP A 321 -18.49 12.72 -13.97
C ASP A 321 -17.66 11.45 -13.80
N ARG A 322 -17.55 10.93 -12.57
CA ARG A 322 -16.81 9.71 -12.19
C ARG A 322 -17.62 8.89 -11.17
N TYR A 323 -17.45 7.57 -11.17
CA TYR A 323 -18.20 6.65 -10.29
C TYR A 323 -17.73 6.73 -8.83
N SER A 324 -16.42 6.82 -8.62
CA SER A 324 -15.73 7.06 -7.33
C SER A 324 -16.34 8.22 -6.56
N ARG A 325 -16.68 9.32 -7.25
CA ARG A 325 -17.32 10.51 -6.66
C ARG A 325 -18.75 10.23 -6.19
N ALA A 326 -19.54 9.50 -6.98
CA ALA A 326 -20.86 9.05 -6.57
C ALA A 326 -20.78 8.07 -5.38
N LEU A 327 -19.82 7.14 -5.40
CA LEU A 327 -19.57 6.22 -4.28
C LEU A 327 -19.22 6.99 -3.00
N ARG A 328 -18.29 7.94 -3.08
CA ARG A 328 -17.87 8.81 -1.98
C ARG A 328 -18.99 9.66 -1.39
N ASP A 329 -19.83 10.26 -2.23
CA ASP A 329 -20.85 11.21 -1.77
C ASP A 329 -22.15 10.49 -1.35
N LEU A 330 -22.45 9.30 -1.91
CA LEU A 330 -23.72 8.60 -1.69
C LEU A 330 -23.62 7.33 -0.84
N ALA A 331 -22.49 6.61 -0.84
CA ALA A 331 -22.34 5.31 -0.20
C ALA A 331 -20.88 5.00 0.21
N ARG A 332 -20.22 5.96 0.89
CA ARG A 332 -18.79 5.89 1.24
C ARG A 332 -18.48 4.68 2.13
N PRO A 333 -17.59 3.75 1.72
CA PRO A 333 -17.07 2.72 2.62
C PRO A 333 -16.11 3.34 3.65
N LYS A 334 -15.80 2.60 4.73
CA LYS A 334 -14.90 3.07 5.80
C LYS A 334 -13.52 3.40 5.25
N LEU A 335 -12.95 2.48 4.46
CA LEU A 335 -11.71 2.68 3.72
C LEU A 335 -12.05 3.07 2.27
N LEU A 336 -11.85 4.35 1.96
CA LEU A 336 -11.90 4.89 0.62
C LEU A 336 -10.84 6.00 0.53
N ASP A 337 -9.74 5.71 -0.14
CA ASP A 337 -8.64 6.63 -0.40
C ASP A 337 -8.19 6.49 -1.85
N ASN A 338 -7.74 7.57 -2.47
CA ASN A 338 -7.29 7.55 -3.87
C ASN A 338 -5.77 7.44 -3.92
N ARG A 339 -5.22 6.28 -3.56
CA ARG A 339 -3.76 6.09 -3.58
C ARG A 339 -3.26 5.95 -5.02
N VAL A 340 -2.02 6.38 -5.26
CA VAL A 340 -1.29 6.00 -6.47
C VAL A 340 -0.82 4.56 -6.31
N SER A 341 -0.88 3.79 -7.38
CA SER A 341 -0.64 2.35 -7.37
C SER A 341 0.07 1.90 -8.65
N TYR A 342 0.60 0.67 -8.66
CA TYR A 342 1.35 0.15 -9.80
C TYR A 342 0.40 -0.40 -10.87
N ARG A 343 0.29 0.32 -11.99
CA ARG A 343 -0.47 -0.11 -13.17
C ARG A 343 0.25 -1.25 -13.87
N LEU A 344 -0.41 -2.38 -14.06
CA LEU A 344 0.10 -3.49 -14.87
C LEU A 344 -0.01 -3.14 -16.37
N LEU A 345 1.08 -3.39 -17.11
CA LEU A 345 1.21 -3.13 -18.54
C LEU A 345 1.63 -4.36 -19.35
N ASP A 346 2.39 -5.28 -18.76
CA ASP A 346 2.84 -6.52 -19.40
C ASP A 346 2.71 -7.71 -18.46
N VAL A 347 2.38 -8.89 -19.02
CA VAL A 347 2.38 -10.18 -18.33
C VAL A 347 3.01 -11.21 -19.25
N GLU A 348 4.17 -11.73 -18.87
CA GLU A 348 4.88 -12.78 -19.60
C GLU A 348 5.25 -13.92 -18.64
N TRP A 349 5.01 -15.16 -19.07
CA TRP A 349 5.45 -16.37 -18.37
C TRP A 349 6.32 -17.20 -19.31
N SER A 350 7.47 -17.68 -18.83
CA SER A 350 8.42 -18.47 -19.62
C SER A 350 9.02 -19.60 -18.77
N GLY A 351 8.50 -20.81 -18.93
CA GLY A 351 8.87 -21.96 -18.11
C GLY A 351 8.60 -21.70 -16.62
N THR A 352 9.66 -21.62 -15.83
CA THR A 352 9.60 -21.34 -14.38
C THR A 352 9.86 -19.88 -14.02
N ARG A 353 9.80 -18.95 -14.99
CA ARG A 353 10.05 -17.51 -14.77
C ARG A 353 8.87 -16.66 -15.22
N GLY A 354 8.73 -15.49 -14.60
CA GLY A 354 7.78 -14.45 -15.00
C GLY A 354 8.44 -13.11 -15.25
N LEU A 355 7.82 -12.28 -16.08
CA LEU A 355 8.11 -10.86 -16.21
C LEU A 355 6.80 -10.09 -16.15
N LEU A 356 6.74 -9.09 -15.27
CA LEU A 356 5.59 -8.21 -15.11
C LEU A 356 6.04 -6.75 -15.32
N GLY A 357 5.41 -6.06 -16.26
CA GLY A 357 5.72 -4.66 -16.60
C GLY A 357 4.75 -3.69 -15.94
N PHE A 358 5.26 -2.59 -15.38
CA PHE A 358 4.46 -1.61 -14.63
C PHE A 358 4.75 -0.14 -14.96
N ASN A 359 3.76 0.72 -14.72
CA ASN A 359 3.89 2.18 -14.57
C ASN A 359 2.91 2.63 -13.45
N TYR A 360 2.52 3.89 -13.34
CA TYR A 360 1.55 4.37 -12.35
C TYR A 360 0.09 4.40 -12.87
N THR A 361 -0.84 4.26 -11.93
CA THR A 361 -2.26 4.63 -12.03
C THR A 361 -2.72 5.17 -10.67
N SER A 362 -3.92 5.76 -10.60
CA SER A 362 -4.63 5.95 -9.33
C SER A 362 -5.61 4.80 -9.06
N TYR A 363 -5.90 4.54 -7.79
CA TYR A 363 -6.94 3.58 -7.37
C TYR A 363 -8.32 3.98 -7.92
N PHE A 364 -8.65 5.29 -7.95
CA PHE A 364 -9.94 5.76 -8.46
C PHE A 364 -10.09 5.63 -9.98
N ASP A 365 -9.02 5.75 -10.77
CA ASP A 365 -9.13 5.54 -12.22
C ASP A 365 -9.49 4.10 -12.58
N VAL A 366 -9.05 3.12 -11.78
CA VAL A 366 -9.41 1.71 -11.90
C VAL A 366 -10.81 1.46 -11.35
N LEU A 367 -11.10 1.95 -10.14
CA LEU A 367 -12.42 1.84 -9.50
C LEU A 367 -13.54 2.44 -10.36
N ASP A 368 -13.27 3.57 -11.03
CA ASP A 368 -14.22 4.23 -11.92
C ASP A 368 -14.63 3.39 -13.13
N VAL A 369 -13.79 2.43 -13.53
CA VAL A 369 -14.12 1.45 -14.58
C VAL A 369 -14.69 0.20 -13.93
N CYS A 370 -13.92 -0.48 -13.08
CA CYS A 370 -14.24 -1.83 -12.59
C CYS A 370 -15.50 -1.90 -11.71
N GLU A 371 -15.68 -0.98 -10.77
CA GLU A 371 -16.89 -0.97 -9.92
C GLU A 371 -18.11 -0.37 -10.65
N ALA A 372 -17.89 0.45 -11.68
CA ALA A 372 -18.96 0.89 -12.59
C ALA A 372 -19.46 -0.25 -13.50
N LEU A 373 -18.57 -1.15 -13.96
CA LEU A 373 -18.96 -2.38 -14.67
C LEU A 373 -19.79 -3.32 -13.78
N GLY A 374 -19.37 -3.50 -12.52
CA GLY A 374 -20.15 -4.27 -11.54
C GLY A 374 -21.52 -3.66 -11.23
N HIS A 375 -21.60 -2.33 -11.19
CA HIS A 375 -22.86 -1.61 -11.00
C HIS A 375 -23.79 -1.71 -12.23
N GLU A 376 -23.26 -1.55 -13.44
CA GLU A 376 -24.01 -1.75 -14.70
C GLU A 376 -24.59 -3.17 -14.75
N PHE A 377 -23.79 -4.18 -14.42
CA PHE A 377 -24.25 -5.57 -14.38
C PHE A 377 -25.36 -5.78 -13.33
N ALA A 378 -25.20 -5.24 -12.13
CA ALA A 378 -26.22 -5.33 -11.08
C ALA A 378 -27.52 -4.60 -11.46
N GLN A 379 -27.43 -3.45 -12.12
CA GLN A 379 -28.57 -2.69 -12.64
C GLN A 379 -29.31 -3.49 -13.72
N ALA A 380 -28.61 -3.99 -14.73
CA ALA A 380 -29.20 -4.81 -15.79
C ALA A 380 -29.81 -6.11 -15.25
N TRP A 381 -29.17 -6.76 -14.27
CA TRP A 381 -29.71 -7.92 -13.58
C TRP A 381 -31.04 -7.61 -12.88
N LEU A 382 -31.17 -6.45 -12.22
CA LEU A 382 -32.45 -6.02 -11.65
C LEU A 382 -33.51 -5.76 -12.74
N THR A 383 -33.15 -5.04 -13.81
CA THR A 383 -34.06 -4.70 -14.91
C THR A 383 -34.57 -5.92 -15.68
N THR A 384 -33.74 -6.94 -15.89
CA THR A 384 -34.13 -8.20 -16.57
C THR A 384 -34.95 -9.17 -15.70
N GLY A 385 -35.34 -8.75 -14.48
CA GLY A 385 -36.08 -9.60 -13.55
C GLY A 385 -35.21 -10.67 -12.88
N LYS A 386 -33.96 -10.31 -12.54
CA LYS A 386 -32.94 -11.15 -11.88
C LYS A 386 -32.41 -12.30 -12.74
N LYS A 387 -32.40 -12.12 -14.06
CA LYS A 387 -31.80 -13.05 -15.03
C LYS A 387 -30.39 -12.61 -15.39
N CYS A 388 -29.58 -13.52 -15.94
CA CYS A 388 -28.26 -13.18 -16.47
C CYS A 388 -28.43 -12.14 -17.60
N PRO A 389 -27.86 -10.93 -17.51
CA PRO A 389 -27.89 -9.94 -18.58
C PRO A 389 -27.10 -10.40 -19.81
N SER A 390 -27.39 -9.83 -20.97
CA SER A 390 -26.59 -10.02 -22.18
C SER A 390 -25.64 -8.82 -22.41
N PHE A 391 -24.66 -8.96 -23.31
CA PHE A 391 -23.85 -7.81 -23.75
C PHE A 391 -24.66 -6.68 -24.41
N ALA A 392 -25.91 -6.92 -24.84
CA ALA A 392 -26.77 -5.85 -25.34
C ALA A 392 -27.30 -4.94 -24.21
N ASP A 393 -27.42 -5.49 -23.00
CA ASP A 393 -27.90 -4.78 -21.80
C ASP A 393 -26.76 -4.03 -21.05
N LEU A 394 -25.50 -4.21 -21.50
CA LEU A 394 -24.29 -3.79 -20.80
C LEU A 394 -23.37 -2.93 -21.71
N PRO A 395 -23.78 -1.71 -22.09
CA PRO A 395 -23.07 -0.88 -23.07
C PRO A 395 -21.65 -0.48 -22.64
N PHE A 396 -21.39 -0.25 -21.35
CA PHE A 396 -20.05 0.04 -20.85
C PHE A 396 -19.18 -1.21 -20.88
N ARG A 397 -19.68 -2.35 -20.39
CA ARG A 397 -18.96 -3.64 -20.45
C ARG A 397 -18.64 -4.08 -21.86
N ARG A 398 -19.60 -3.95 -22.78
CA ARG A 398 -19.43 -4.27 -24.21
C ARG A 398 -18.38 -3.39 -24.91
N SER A 399 -18.04 -2.23 -24.34
CA SER A 399 -16.96 -1.39 -24.87
C SER A 399 -15.56 -1.97 -24.61
N ILE A 400 -15.41 -2.94 -23.70
CA ILE A 400 -14.19 -3.72 -23.50
C ILE A 400 -14.30 -4.99 -24.34
N ILE A 401 -13.70 -4.98 -25.53
CA ILE A 401 -13.80 -6.08 -26.50
C ILE A 401 -13.01 -7.31 -26.02
N ASP A 402 -11.74 -7.11 -25.66
CA ASP A 402 -10.90 -8.11 -25.01
C ASP A 402 -10.71 -7.69 -23.53
N PRO A 403 -11.19 -8.48 -22.56
CA PRO A 403 -11.01 -8.16 -21.14
C PRO A 403 -9.54 -8.28 -20.67
N PHE A 404 -8.68 -8.96 -21.44
CA PHE A 404 -7.24 -9.15 -21.16
C PHE A 404 -6.34 -8.09 -21.82
N ASP A 405 -6.86 -7.21 -22.68
CA ASP A 405 -6.09 -6.09 -23.25
C ASP A 405 -5.71 -5.09 -22.13
N LEU A 406 -4.41 -5.07 -21.80
CA LEU A 406 -3.84 -4.21 -20.75
C LEU A 406 -3.83 -2.71 -21.12
N SER A 407 -4.05 -2.38 -22.41
CA SER A 407 -4.22 -1.01 -22.89
C SER A 407 -5.68 -0.53 -22.87
N ALA A 408 -6.65 -1.44 -22.80
CA ALA A 408 -8.08 -1.09 -22.88
C ALA A 408 -8.56 -0.22 -21.71
N ARG A 409 -7.99 -0.39 -20.51
CA ARG A 409 -8.40 0.33 -19.28
C ARG A 409 -7.20 0.54 -18.32
N PRO A 410 -7.32 1.41 -17.30
CA PRO A 410 -6.42 1.36 -16.15
C PRO A 410 -6.54 -0.02 -15.46
N ILE A 411 -5.41 -0.66 -15.19
CA ILE A 411 -5.35 -1.99 -14.56
C ILE A 411 -4.40 -1.94 -13.38
N LEU A 412 -4.91 -2.32 -12.21
CA LEU A 412 -4.18 -2.40 -10.96
C LEU A 412 -4.41 -3.81 -10.39
N PRO A 413 -3.37 -4.64 -10.28
CA PRO A 413 -3.50 -5.96 -9.67
C PRO A 413 -3.63 -5.84 -8.15
N SER A 414 -4.49 -6.66 -7.56
CA SER A 414 -4.37 -7.06 -6.16
C SER A 414 -3.70 -8.42 -6.06
N ILE A 415 -2.90 -8.63 -5.02
CA ILE A 415 -2.18 -9.87 -4.75
C ILE A 415 -2.94 -10.63 -3.69
N ASN A 416 -3.41 -11.84 -4.03
CA ASN A 416 -4.33 -12.62 -3.22
C ASN A 416 -3.65 -13.93 -2.80
N THR A 417 -3.25 -14.04 -1.54
CA THR A 417 -2.37 -15.10 -1.03
C THR A 417 -3.14 -16.13 -0.23
N LEU A 418 -3.22 -17.38 -0.71
CA LEU A 418 -3.65 -18.50 0.13
C LEU A 418 -2.49 -18.94 1.03
N THR A 419 -2.60 -18.70 2.33
CA THR A 419 -1.60 -19.14 3.30
C THR A 419 -1.82 -20.58 3.74
N ILE A 420 -0.78 -21.41 3.64
CA ILE A 420 -0.73 -22.82 4.04
C ILE A 420 0.36 -23.04 5.11
N ARG A 421 -0.05 -23.44 6.31
CA ARG A 421 0.84 -24.01 7.34
C ARG A 421 1.14 -25.47 6.97
N ARG A 422 2.36 -25.74 6.53
CA ARG A 422 2.85 -27.05 6.11
C ARG A 422 3.32 -27.85 7.33
N ASP A 423 2.48 -28.78 7.75
CA ASP A 423 2.77 -29.76 8.81
C ASP A 423 2.68 -31.20 8.26
N CYS A 424 3.78 -31.95 8.31
CA CYS A 424 3.81 -33.35 7.82
C CYS A 424 3.39 -34.38 8.89
N ILE A 425 3.14 -33.94 10.14
CA ILE A 425 2.76 -34.79 11.28
C ILE A 425 1.27 -34.62 11.57
N GLU A 426 0.82 -33.39 11.80
CA GLU A 426 -0.59 -33.07 12.12
C GLU A 426 -1.47 -32.81 10.89
N GLY A 427 -0.84 -32.74 9.71
CA GLY A 427 -1.48 -32.43 8.44
C GLY A 427 -1.61 -30.93 8.17
N HIS A 428 -1.45 -30.55 6.90
CA HIS A 428 -1.39 -29.16 6.49
C HIS A 428 -2.69 -28.40 6.75
N ARG A 429 -2.60 -27.10 7.07
CA ARG A 429 -3.73 -26.19 7.30
C ARG A 429 -3.67 -25.02 6.33
N MET A 430 -4.83 -24.55 5.87
CA MET A 430 -4.98 -23.33 5.08
C MET A 430 -5.81 -22.29 5.83
N TYR A 431 -5.52 -21.01 5.60
CA TYR A 431 -6.16 -19.89 6.29
C TYR A 431 -7.00 -19.04 5.34
N LEU A 432 -8.16 -18.61 5.83
CA LEU A 432 -9.11 -17.72 5.17
C LEU A 432 -9.59 -16.70 6.21
N HIS A 433 -9.96 -15.50 5.76
CA HIS A 433 -10.72 -14.55 6.58
C HIS A 433 -12.15 -14.36 6.06
N ARG A 434 -13.01 -13.82 6.92
CA ARG A 434 -14.34 -13.34 6.56
C ARG A 434 -14.34 -11.82 6.60
N ARG A 435 -14.34 -11.18 5.43
CA ARG A 435 -14.34 -9.71 5.29
C ARG A 435 -15.64 -9.10 5.84
N ASP A 436 -15.55 -8.05 6.65
CA ASP A 436 -16.74 -7.29 7.06
C ASP A 436 -17.36 -6.62 5.82
N ALA A 437 -18.66 -6.85 5.61
CA ALA A 437 -19.43 -6.25 4.54
C ALA A 437 -19.51 -4.70 4.62
N LYS A 438 -19.12 -4.09 5.74
CA LYS A 438 -19.16 -2.64 5.96
C LYS A 438 -17.79 -1.94 5.81
N SER A 439 -16.67 -2.65 5.93
CA SER A 439 -15.33 -2.01 5.94
C SER A 439 -14.80 -1.70 4.55
N VAL A 440 -14.99 -2.60 3.59
CA VAL A 440 -14.28 -2.62 2.30
C VAL A 440 -15.15 -2.21 1.10
N ALA A 441 -14.54 -1.49 0.15
CA ALA A 441 -15.19 -1.10 -1.11
C ALA A 441 -15.48 -2.30 -2.05
N ALA A 442 -14.72 -3.39 -1.91
CA ALA A 442 -14.81 -4.61 -2.72
C ALA A 442 -14.88 -5.89 -1.87
N ALA A 443 -15.57 -6.91 -2.37
CA ALA A 443 -15.62 -8.28 -1.82
C ALA A 443 -16.13 -8.49 -0.37
N GLY A 444 -16.81 -7.53 0.26
CA GLY A 444 -17.35 -7.65 1.61
C GLY A 444 -18.39 -8.78 1.80
N GLY A 445 -18.41 -9.40 2.99
CA GLY A 445 -19.41 -10.40 3.40
C GLY A 445 -19.13 -11.85 2.95
N MET A 446 -17.99 -12.10 2.29
CA MET A 446 -17.57 -13.42 1.80
C MET A 446 -16.35 -13.95 2.55
N TYR A 447 -16.11 -15.25 2.45
CA TYR A 447 -14.82 -15.85 2.80
C TYR A 447 -13.80 -15.58 1.69
N HIS A 448 -12.64 -15.06 2.05
CA HIS A 448 -11.58 -14.66 1.14
C HIS A 448 -10.22 -15.19 1.61
N VAL A 449 -9.21 -15.20 0.73
CA VAL A 449 -7.85 -15.58 1.12
C VAL A 449 -7.21 -14.47 1.95
N MET A 450 -6.14 -14.84 2.66
CA MET A 450 -5.50 -14.03 3.68
C MET A 450 -3.99 -14.32 3.65
N PRO A 451 -3.12 -13.33 3.39
CA PRO A 451 -3.45 -11.92 3.09
C PRO A 451 -3.95 -11.67 1.65
N ALA A 452 -4.58 -10.51 1.41
CA ALA A 452 -5.03 -10.06 0.09
C ALA A 452 -5.11 -8.52 -0.06
N GLY A 453 -4.08 -7.91 -0.66
CA GLY A 453 -3.93 -6.45 -0.78
C GLY A 453 -3.72 -5.92 -2.19
N VAL A 454 -3.78 -4.60 -2.36
CA VAL A 454 -3.59 -3.90 -3.66
C VAL A 454 -2.11 -3.59 -3.89
N PHE A 455 -1.58 -3.83 -5.08
CA PHE A 455 -0.16 -3.60 -5.34
C PHE A 455 0.17 -2.10 -5.52
N GLN A 456 0.63 -1.47 -4.43
CA GLN A 456 0.90 -0.04 -4.33
C GLN A 456 2.08 0.29 -3.39
N PRO A 457 2.67 1.50 -3.50
CA PRO A 457 3.59 2.03 -2.48
C PRO A 457 2.90 2.18 -1.12
N ALA A 458 3.66 2.12 -0.02
CA ALA A 458 3.16 2.41 1.33
C ALA A 458 2.95 3.92 1.57
N ALA A 459 3.64 4.78 0.82
CA ALA A 459 3.58 6.24 0.96
C ALA A 459 3.75 7.00 -0.36
N LEU A 460 3.43 8.29 -0.36
CA LEU A 460 3.59 9.21 -1.50
C LEU A 460 5.05 9.66 -1.74
N ALA A 461 5.96 9.42 -0.78
CA ALA A 461 7.34 9.92 -0.87
C ALA A 461 8.19 9.09 -1.85
N PRO A 462 9.14 9.71 -2.58
CA PRO A 462 9.98 9.04 -3.59
C PRO A 462 10.61 7.72 -3.12
N ALA A 463 11.19 7.72 -1.91
CA ALA A 463 11.89 6.57 -1.36
C ALA A 463 11.00 5.31 -1.18
N HIS A 464 9.69 5.47 -1.00
CA HIS A 464 8.76 4.34 -0.85
C HIS A 464 8.44 3.68 -2.18
N GLN A 465 8.52 4.40 -3.31
CA GLN A 465 8.18 3.85 -4.62
C GLN A 465 9.12 2.68 -4.98
N THR A 466 10.42 2.91 -5.02
CA THR A 466 11.37 1.82 -5.31
C THR A 466 11.48 0.82 -4.17
N ASN A 467 11.31 1.24 -2.92
CA ASN A 467 11.33 0.32 -1.78
C ASN A 467 10.15 -0.67 -1.82
N ASP A 468 8.96 -0.23 -2.23
CA ASP A 468 7.74 -1.04 -2.24
C ASP A 468 7.40 -1.65 -3.61
N PHE A 469 8.20 -1.38 -4.64
CA PHE A 469 8.10 -2.03 -5.95
C PHE A 469 8.61 -3.48 -5.90
N SER A 470 7.96 -4.30 -5.08
CA SER A 470 8.27 -5.71 -4.86
C SER A 470 7.01 -6.43 -4.38
N LEU A 471 6.61 -7.48 -5.12
CA LEU A 471 5.46 -8.31 -4.75
C LEU A 471 5.61 -8.90 -3.34
N TRP A 472 6.83 -9.31 -2.97
CA TRP A 472 7.13 -9.85 -1.64
C TRP A 472 6.95 -8.81 -0.54
N ARG A 473 7.42 -7.56 -0.76
CA ARG A 473 7.28 -6.48 0.23
C ARG A 473 5.84 -6.01 0.39
N ASN A 474 5.03 -6.09 -0.67
CA ASN A 474 3.58 -5.91 -0.55
C ASN A 474 2.97 -7.03 0.30
N ILE A 475 3.14 -8.31 -0.08
CA ILE A 475 2.63 -9.47 0.68
C ILE A 475 3.03 -9.43 2.16
N GLN A 476 4.26 -9.03 2.49
CA GLN A 476 4.73 -8.88 3.87
C GLN A 476 3.97 -7.82 4.68
N ARG A 477 3.61 -6.66 4.08
CA ARG A 477 2.79 -5.65 4.77
C ARG A 477 1.41 -6.21 5.05
N GLU A 478 0.80 -6.85 4.06
CA GLU A 478 -0.52 -7.47 4.24
C GLU A 478 -0.48 -8.60 5.30
N PHE A 479 0.60 -9.38 5.42
CA PHE A 479 0.79 -10.30 6.56
C PHE A 479 0.90 -9.57 7.90
N SER A 480 1.68 -8.50 7.97
CA SER A 480 1.81 -7.68 9.18
C SER A 480 0.47 -7.06 9.62
N GLU A 481 -0.31 -6.59 8.66
CA GLU A 481 -1.57 -5.87 8.89
C GLU A 481 -2.72 -6.85 9.14
N GLU A 482 -2.89 -7.86 8.28
CA GLU A 482 -3.99 -8.82 8.41
C GLU A 482 -3.76 -9.87 9.51
N PHE A 483 -2.61 -10.55 9.56
CA PHE A 483 -2.37 -11.62 10.55
C PHE A 483 -2.05 -11.04 11.93
N LEU A 484 -1.15 -10.05 12.00
CA LEU A 484 -0.64 -9.54 13.27
C LEU A 484 -1.39 -8.31 13.80
N GLY A 485 -2.31 -7.73 13.00
CA GLY A 485 -3.12 -6.58 13.42
C GLY A 485 -2.31 -5.30 13.64
N ASN A 486 -1.10 -5.22 13.06
CA ASN A 486 -0.36 -3.97 13.02
C ASN A 486 -1.17 -2.96 12.17
N GLY A 487 -1.04 -1.66 12.47
CA GLY A 487 -1.70 -0.64 11.66
C GLY A 487 -1.14 -0.61 10.23
N GLU A 488 -1.96 -0.15 9.28
CA GLU A 488 -1.47 0.19 7.94
C GLU A 488 -0.17 1.00 8.05
N HIS A 489 0.82 0.67 7.22
CA HIS A 489 2.04 1.46 7.09
C HIS A 489 1.79 2.74 6.26
N ASP A 490 0.68 3.44 6.53
CA ASP A 490 0.15 4.55 5.73
C ASP A 490 1.01 5.83 5.88
N GLY A 491 1.94 5.99 4.95
CA GLY A 491 3.04 6.92 5.11
C GLY A 491 2.70 8.38 4.84
N ASN A 492 2.45 9.12 5.92
CA ASN A 492 3.03 10.47 6.08
C ASN A 492 4.49 10.41 6.58
N SER A 493 5.08 9.21 6.70
CA SER A 493 6.52 9.02 6.98
C SER A 493 7.36 9.40 5.76
N VAL A 494 8.34 10.28 5.98
CA VAL A 494 9.37 10.62 4.99
C VAL A 494 10.31 9.44 4.75
N ASP A 495 10.55 8.63 5.79
CA ASP A 495 11.46 7.49 5.73
C ASP A 495 10.72 6.21 5.28
N PRO A 496 11.33 5.40 4.40
CA PRO A 496 10.78 4.14 3.91
C PRO A 496 10.82 3.05 5.00
N ILE A 497 9.98 2.02 4.84
CA ILE A 497 9.96 0.84 5.72
C ILE A 497 11.30 0.09 5.60
N ALA A 498 11.97 -0.15 6.73
CA ALA A 498 13.24 -0.88 6.81
C ALA A 498 12.99 -2.39 6.91
N TYR A 499 12.60 -2.99 5.78
CA TYR A 499 12.26 -4.42 5.66
C TYR A 499 13.35 -5.39 6.12
N ASP A 500 14.61 -4.94 6.21
CA ASP A 500 15.78 -5.70 6.62
C ASP A 500 16.11 -5.60 8.12
N THR A 501 15.51 -4.66 8.86
CA THR A 501 15.75 -4.46 10.30
C THR A 501 14.49 -4.54 11.16
N ASP A 502 13.35 -4.13 10.62
CA ASP A 502 12.13 -3.96 11.41
C ASP A 502 11.34 -5.27 11.51
N GLU A 503 10.84 -5.59 12.71
CA GLU A 503 9.90 -6.69 12.90
C GLU A 503 8.48 -6.24 12.47
N PRO A 504 7.68 -7.11 11.81
CA PRO A 504 7.92 -8.54 11.56
C PRO A 504 8.72 -8.85 10.28
N PHE A 505 9.07 -7.83 9.49
CA PHE A 505 9.62 -7.98 8.14
C PHE A 505 10.95 -8.74 8.12
N VAL A 506 11.88 -8.40 9.01
CA VAL A 506 13.17 -9.08 9.09
C VAL A 506 13.02 -10.57 9.43
N SER A 507 12.03 -10.94 10.25
CA SER A 507 11.73 -12.35 10.54
C SER A 507 11.07 -13.08 9.37
N PHE A 508 10.18 -12.42 8.61
CA PHE A 508 9.63 -12.97 7.36
C PHE A 508 10.73 -13.23 6.33
N GLU A 509 11.66 -12.28 6.14
CA GLU A 509 12.75 -12.42 5.18
C GLU A 509 13.76 -13.50 5.59
N ARG A 510 14.11 -13.62 6.88
CA ARG A 510 14.92 -14.73 7.40
C ARG A 510 14.27 -16.09 7.12
N ALA A 511 12.97 -16.22 7.39
CA ALA A 511 12.22 -17.45 7.13
C ALA A 511 12.17 -17.79 5.62
N ARG A 512 12.07 -16.78 4.76
CA ARG A 512 12.11 -16.95 3.30
C ARG A 512 13.49 -17.40 2.82
N GLN A 513 14.56 -16.79 3.32
CA GLN A 513 15.95 -17.16 3.00
C GLN A 513 16.32 -18.58 3.48
N ALA A 514 15.74 -19.03 4.59
CA ALA A 514 15.87 -20.41 5.07
C ALA A 514 15.11 -21.45 4.19
N GLY A 515 14.20 -20.99 3.32
CA GLY A 515 13.32 -21.87 2.52
C GLY A 515 12.10 -22.41 3.28
N ASP A 516 11.91 -21.98 4.53
CA ASP A 516 10.77 -22.38 5.37
C ASP A 516 9.51 -21.53 5.15
N PHE A 517 9.63 -20.39 4.45
CA PHE A 517 8.52 -19.56 3.98
C PHE A 517 8.68 -19.34 2.47
N ARG A 518 7.94 -20.10 1.66
CA ARG A 518 7.98 -20.03 0.19
C ARG A 518 6.69 -19.41 -0.34
N VAL A 519 6.76 -18.65 -1.42
CA VAL A 519 5.59 -17.96 -2.00
C VAL A 519 5.61 -18.14 -3.50
N PHE A 520 4.50 -18.61 -4.05
CA PHE A 520 4.38 -18.93 -5.46
C PHE A 520 3.27 -18.11 -6.11
N ALA A 521 3.47 -17.61 -7.33
CA ALA A 521 2.40 -17.17 -8.21
C ALA A 521 1.83 -18.38 -8.98
N CYS A 522 0.50 -18.48 -9.05
CA CYS A 522 -0.19 -19.59 -9.72
C CYS A 522 -0.99 -19.17 -10.96
N ALA A 523 -1.46 -17.93 -11.03
CA ALA A 523 -2.14 -17.36 -12.21
C ALA A 523 -2.30 -15.84 -12.07
N MET A 524 -2.36 -15.13 -13.20
CA MET A 524 -3.04 -13.84 -13.28
C MET A 524 -4.48 -14.09 -13.73
N VAL A 525 -5.48 -13.48 -13.08
CA VAL A 525 -6.90 -13.70 -13.42
C VAL A 525 -7.70 -12.39 -13.42
N LEU A 526 -8.92 -12.47 -13.93
CA LEU A 526 -9.94 -11.43 -13.80
C LEU A 526 -11.09 -11.91 -12.90
N GLU A 527 -11.48 -11.05 -11.96
CA GLU A 527 -12.76 -11.17 -11.26
C GLU A 527 -13.90 -10.92 -12.26
N PRO A 528 -14.82 -11.86 -12.48
CA PRO A 528 -15.76 -11.80 -13.59
C PRO A 528 -16.81 -10.69 -13.48
N LEU A 529 -17.19 -10.20 -12.29
CA LEU A 529 -18.19 -9.13 -12.16
C LEU A 529 -17.62 -7.77 -12.58
N THR A 530 -16.44 -7.43 -12.10
CA THR A 530 -15.82 -6.10 -12.21
C THR A 530 -14.68 -6.01 -13.22
N LEU A 531 -14.16 -7.14 -13.70
CA LEU A 531 -12.92 -7.24 -14.48
C LEU A 531 -11.70 -6.64 -13.76
N TRP A 532 -11.69 -6.67 -12.43
CA TRP A 532 -10.51 -6.38 -11.62
C TRP A 532 -9.45 -7.47 -11.86
N VAL A 533 -8.17 -7.09 -11.92
CA VAL A 533 -7.06 -8.02 -12.13
C VAL A 533 -6.53 -8.50 -10.78
N GLU A 534 -6.31 -9.81 -10.67
CA GLU A 534 -5.91 -10.46 -9.42
C GLU A 534 -4.74 -11.41 -9.70
N LEU A 535 -3.62 -11.19 -9.01
CA LEU A 535 -2.50 -12.13 -8.98
C LEU A 535 -2.76 -13.16 -7.88
N LEU A 536 -2.96 -14.42 -8.27
CA LEU A 536 -3.24 -15.50 -7.34
C LEU A 536 -1.94 -16.12 -6.86
N THR A 537 -1.71 -16.09 -5.55
CA THR A 537 -0.49 -16.59 -4.91
C THR A 537 -0.80 -17.62 -3.82
N VAL A 538 0.20 -18.44 -3.50
CA VAL A 538 0.16 -19.40 -2.39
C VAL A 538 1.41 -19.23 -1.55
N ALA A 539 1.24 -18.98 -0.26
CA ALA A 539 2.32 -19.00 0.73
C ALA A 539 2.35 -20.35 1.42
N VAL A 540 3.51 -21.03 1.43
CA VAL A 540 3.72 -22.31 2.11
C VAL A 540 4.76 -22.09 3.20
N ILE A 541 4.34 -22.25 4.45
CA ILE A 541 5.14 -21.91 5.63
C ILE A 541 5.28 -23.15 6.51
N ALA A 542 6.51 -23.54 6.85
CA ALA A 542 6.78 -24.68 7.73
C ALA A 542 6.12 -24.47 9.10
N ALA A 543 5.47 -25.52 9.63
CA ALA A 543 4.67 -25.44 10.86
C ALA A 543 5.35 -24.70 12.04
N PRO A 544 6.59 -25.04 12.46
CA PRO A 544 7.24 -24.34 13.58
C PRO A 544 7.50 -22.85 13.31
N VAL A 545 7.77 -22.50 12.05
CA VAL A 545 8.04 -21.11 11.61
C VAL A 545 6.74 -20.32 11.55
N PHE A 546 5.66 -20.91 11.02
CA PHE A 546 4.33 -20.31 11.07
C PHE A 546 3.89 -20.01 12.50
N ASP A 547 4.02 -20.98 13.40
CA ASP A 547 3.59 -20.86 14.80
C ASP A 547 4.39 -19.81 15.57
N ALA A 548 5.69 -19.64 15.24
CA ALA A 548 6.52 -18.59 15.81
C ALA A 548 6.14 -17.20 15.27
N LEU A 549 6.12 -17.03 13.95
CA LEU A 549 5.83 -15.76 13.27
C LEU A 549 4.44 -15.23 13.61
N PHE A 550 3.43 -16.11 13.69
CA PHE A 550 2.03 -15.76 13.89
C PHE A 550 1.52 -16.18 15.28
N SER A 551 2.43 -16.31 16.26
CA SER A 551 2.10 -16.59 17.67
C SER A 551 1.09 -15.61 18.28
N ASN A 552 1.10 -14.35 17.83
CA ASN A 552 0.17 -13.29 18.24
C ASN A 552 -0.97 -13.05 17.22
N MET A 553 -1.30 -14.01 16.35
CA MET A 553 -2.29 -13.82 15.28
C MET A 553 -3.65 -13.38 15.84
N VAL A 554 -4.18 -12.29 15.27
CA VAL A 554 -5.37 -11.63 15.80
C VAL A 554 -6.64 -12.33 15.30
N ALA A 555 -7.60 -12.55 16.21
CA ALA A 555 -8.88 -13.19 15.90
C ALA A 555 -9.76 -12.37 14.94
N VAL A 556 -9.70 -11.04 15.07
CA VAL A 556 -10.48 -10.04 14.35
C VAL A 556 -9.64 -8.78 14.20
N ASN A 557 -9.42 -8.32 12.97
CA ASN A 557 -8.73 -7.06 12.64
C ASN A 557 -9.74 -6.02 12.11
N GLU A 558 -9.28 -4.89 11.57
CA GLU A 558 -10.19 -3.85 11.03
C GLU A 558 -10.92 -4.26 9.73
N GLU A 559 -10.43 -5.30 9.04
CA GLU A 559 -10.93 -5.76 7.74
C GLU A 559 -11.89 -6.97 7.85
N GLY A 560 -11.71 -7.82 8.86
CA GLY A 560 -12.46 -9.05 9.02
C GLY A 560 -12.08 -9.91 10.22
N ALA A 561 -12.64 -11.12 10.25
CA ALA A 561 -12.36 -12.13 11.27
C ALA A 561 -11.67 -13.36 10.65
N ALA A 562 -10.64 -13.88 11.30
CA ALA A 562 -9.98 -15.11 10.89
C ALA A 562 -10.92 -16.32 11.05
N VAL A 563 -10.95 -17.21 10.06
CA VAL A 563 -11.89 -18.34 10.01
C VAL A 563 -11.25 -19.59 10.60
N SER A 564 -11.96 -20.26 11.52
CA SER A 564 -11.55 -21.53 12.10
C SER A 564 -12.67 -22.56 12.04
N THR A 565 -12.30 -23.84 11.96
CA THR A 565 -13.21 -24.98 12.05
C THR A 565 -13.65 -25.28 13.49
N GLU A 566 -13.00 -24.68 14.49
CA GLU A 566 -13.33 -24.84 15.91
C GLU A 566 -13.83 -23.52 16.51
N ALA A 567 -14.97 -23.57 17.18
CA ALA A 567 -15.58 -22.39 17.80
C ALA A 567 -14.66 -21.82 18.90
N GLY A 568 -14.14 -20.61 18.69
CA GLY A 568 -13.36 -19.86 19.68
C GLY A 568 -11.83 -19.99 19.57
N ARG A 569 -11.27 -20.66 18.56
CA ARG A 569 -9.81 -20.71 18.32
C ARG A 569 -9.44 -20.38 16.86
N PRO A 570 -9.18 -19.11 16.52
CA PRO A 570 -8.85 -18.69 15.15
C PRO A 570 -7.59 -19.35 14.56
N THR A 571 -6.68 -19.80 15.43
CA THR A 571 -5.34 -20.32 15.09
C THR A 571 -5.31 -21.71 14.46
N VAL A 572 -6.39 -22.49 14.53
CA VAL A 572 -6.39 -23.92 14.11
C VAL A 572 -6.36 -24.09 12.57
N GLY A 573 -6.85 -23.10 11.82
CA GLY A 573 -6.95 -23.15 10.36
C GLY A 573 -7.87 -24.26 9.82
N ILE A 574 -8.11 -24.24 8.51
CA ILE A 574 -8.94 -25.25 7.83
C ILE A 574 -8.03 -26.38 7.33
N PRO A 575 -8.35 -27.67 7.53
CA PRO A 575 -7.55 -28.77 6.97
C PRO A 575 -7.37 -28.65 5.45
N PHE A 576 -6.14 -28.65 4.94
CA PHE A 576 -5.88 -28.62 3.50
C PHE A 576 -6.03 -30.03 2.92
N THR A 577 -7.29 -30.45 2.73
CA THR A 577 -7.67 -31.81 2.31
C THR A 577 -8.76 -31.79 1.24
N ALA A 578 -8.90 -32.89 0.50
CA ALA A 578 -9.95 -33.04 -0.52
C ALA A 578 -11.36 -32.84 0.05
N ALA A 579 -11.63 -33.36 1.25
CA ALA A 579 -12.93 -33.24 1.91
C ALA A 579 -13.24 -31.80 2.35
N ALA A 580 -12.25 -31.07 2.87
CA ALA A 580 -12.41 -29.67 3.23
C ALA A 580 -12.59 -28.78 1.99
N ARG A 581 -11.81 -29.02 0.93
CA ARG A 581 -11.99 -28.38 -0.38
C ARG A 581 -13.42 -28.59 -0.91
N GLU A 582 -13.92 -29.83 -0.86
CA GLU A 582 -15.26 -30.12 -1.37
C GLU A 582 -16.36 -29.45 -0.54
N ARG A 583 -16.24 -29.48 0.80
CA ARG A 583 -17.15 -28.73 1.68
C ARG A 583 -17.12 -27.22 1.39
N LEU A 584 -15.95 -26.65 1.15
CA LEU A 584 -15.81 -25.21 0.87
C LEU A 584 -16.52 -24.77 -0.43
N ARG A 585 -16.85 -25.69 -1.35
CA ARG A 585 -17.62 -25.37 -2.57
C ARG A 585 -19.06 -24.91 -2.27
N THR A 586 -19.62 -25.25 -1.11
CA THR A 586 -20.96 -24.80 -0.68
C THR A 586 -20.93 -23.61 0.27
N GLU A 587 -19.76 -23.16 0.69
CA GLU A 587 -19.57 -21.99 1.55
C GLU A 587 -19.50 -20.69 0.70
N PRO A 588 -19.85 -19.50 1.26
CA PRO A 588 -19.85 -18.23 0.53
C PRO A 588 -18.43 -17.67 0.28
N LEU A 589 -17.63 -18.39 -0.50
CA LEU A 589 -16.31 -17.96 -0.96
C LEU A 589 -16.41 -16.94 -2.10
N SER A 590 -15.55 -15.92 -2.07
CA SER A 590 -15.30 -15.08 -3.24
C SER A 590 -14.82 -15.94 -4.43
N PRO A 591 -15.07 -15.52 -5.70
CA PRO A 591 -14.52 -16.22 -6.87
C PRO A 591 -13.00 -16.41 -6.79
N ILE A 592 -12.29 -15.42 -6.25
CA ILE A 592 -10.83 -15.40 -6.10
C ILE A 592 -10.35 -16.47 -5.10
N SER A 593 -10.99 -16.60 -3.94
CA SER A 593 -10.65 -17.65 -2.97
C SER A 593 -10.93 -19.05 -3.50
N ARG A 594 -12.04 -19.24 -4.25
CA ARG A 594 -12.30 -20.51 -4.97
C ARG A 594 -11.15 -20.83 -5.93
N ALA A 595 -10.70 -19.85 -6.72
CA ALA A 595 -9.59 -20.05 -7.65
C ALA A 595 -8.26 -20.37 -6.95
N CYS A 596 -7.90 -19.64 -5.89
CA CYS A 596 -6.68 -19.93 -5.12
C CYS A 596 -6.69 -21.35 -4.53
N ILE A 597 -7.81 -21.78 -3.95
CA ILE A 597 -7.95 -23.14 -3.37
C ILE A 597 -7.85 -24.21 -4.46
N GLU A 598 -8.49 -24.04 -5.62
CA GLU A 598 -8.42 -25.01 -6.72
C GLU A 598 -7.04 -25.09 -7.35
N LEU A 599 -6.35 -23.96 -7.56
CA LEU A 599 -4.97 -23.94 -8.07
C LEU A 599 -3.99 -24.54 -7.05
N ALA A 600 -4.07 -24.14 -5.77
CA ALA A 600 -3.25 -24.72 -4.72
C ALA A 600 -3.47 -26.24 -4.60
N TRP A 601 -4.73 -26.71 -4.70
CA TRP A 601 -5.02 -28.13 -4.69
C TRP A 601 -4.48 -28.84 -5.95
N ARG A 602 -4.60 -28.23 -7.13
CA ARG A 602 -4.05 -28.76 -8.39
C ARG A 602 -2.54 -28.93 -8.31
N TYR A 603 -1.82 -27.93 -7.81
CA TYR A 603 -0.36 -27.89 -7.76
C TYR A 603 0.26 -28.36 -6.43
N ARG A 604 -0.54 -28.89 -5.50
CA ARG A 604 -0.14 -29.28 -4.13
C ARG A 604 1.19 -30.03 -4.02
N HIS A 605 1.48 -30.95 -4.94
CA HIS A 605 2.71 -31.76 -4.93
C HIS A 605 3.98 -30.95 -5.28
N GLN A 606 3.84 -29.87 -6.04
CA GLN A 606 4.94 -28.95 -6.33
C GLN A 606 5.11 -27.91 -5.21
N LEU A 607 3.98 -27.44 -4.65
CA LEU A 607 3.94 -26.42 -3.60
C LEU A 607 4.45 -26.91 -2.24
N LEU A 608 4.05 -28.13 -1.83
CA LEU A 608 4.37 -28.66 -0.49
C LEU A 608 5.73 -29.36 -0.43
N GLY A 609 6.26 -29.78 -1.58
CA GLY A 609 7.35 -30.73 -1.70
C GLY A 609 6.88 -32.19 -1.57
N PRO A 610 7.84 -33.15 -1.62
CA PRO A 610 7.59 -34.57 -1.36
C PRO A 610 7.27 -34.87 0.12
#